data_AF-A0A7V3WMJ4-F1
#
_entry.id   AF-A0A7V3WMJ4-F1
#
_cell.length_a   1.000
_cell.length_b   1.000
_cell.length_c   1.000
_cell.angle_alpha   90.00
_cell.angle_beta   90.00
_cell.angle_gamma   90.00
#
_symmetry.space_group_name_H-M   'P 1'
#
loop_
_entity.id
_entity.type
_entity.pdbx_description
1 polymer ?
#
loop_
_entity_poly.entity_id
_entity_poly.type
_entity_poly.pdbx_seq_one_letter_code
_entity_poly.pdbx_strand_id
1 'polypeptide(L)'
;MKRIGLTLAAALLGWAADAYIPVGAEGSGVLTFDTAPAATEWATATLLRLQTKYHTEAELDAAVQASSATQFSNALTSSATIPPSTYWFGFRYNSRLLLLQSRPSPAYNNAAHVLKATLRNTSGAAARSLAIRYDQGLWETERGELPGL
;
A
#
# COMPACT_ATOMS: atom_id res chain seq x y z
N MET A 1 39.51 31.93 40.29
CA MET A 1 39.23 32.00 38.83
C MET A 1 38.13 30.98 38.52
N LYS A 2 36.89 31.42 38.28
CA LYS A 2 35.76 30.52 38.00
C LYS A 2 35.64 30.35 36.48
N ARG A 3 35.69 29.11 35.98
CA ARG A 3 35.50 28.78 34.56
C ARG A 3 34.03 28.39 34.35
N ILE A 4 33.34 29.13 33.48
CA ILE A 4 31.96 28.85 33.06
C ILE A 4 32.05 28.01 31.77
N GLY A 5 31.65 26.74 31.84
CA GLY A 5 31.56 25.86 30.69
C GLY A 5 30.19 26.01 30.02
N LEU A 6 30.20 26.44 28.76
CA LEU A 6 29.01 26.57 27.92
C LEU A 6 28.75 25.25 27.21
N THR A 7 27.70 24.52 27.59
CA THR A 7 27.27 23.29 26.92
C THR A 7 26.38 23.66 25.73
N LEU A 8 26.87 23.46 24.51
CA LEU A 8 26.12 23.67 23.28
C LEU A 8 25.23 22.43 23.03
N ALA A 9 23.94 22.53 23.34
CA ALA A 9 22.96 21.51 22.98
C ALA A 9 22.64 21.68 21.48
N ALA A 10 23.21 20.80 20.64
CA ALA A 10 22.83 20.70 19.23
C ALA A 10 21.41 20.12 19.14
N ALA A 11 20.40 20.98 18.99
CA ALA A 11 19.05 20.57 18.65
C ALA A 11 19.07 20.07 17.19
N LEU A 12 19.07 18.74 17.03
CA LEU A 12 18.78 18.09 15.76
C LEU A 12 17.34 18.45 15.39
N LEU A 13 17.17 19.48 14.57
CA LEU A 13 15.95 19.74 13.83
C LEU A 13 15.74 18.55 12.90
N GLY A 14 15.09 17.50 13.40
CA GLY A 14 14.62 16.39 12.59
C GLY A 14 13.61 16.96 11.60
N TRP A 15 14.04 17.21 10.36
CA TRP A 15 13.10 17.34 9.27
C TRP A 15 12.34 16.02 9.20
N ALA A 16 11.06 16.05 9.53
CA ALA A 16 10.16 14.99 9.18
C ALA A 16 10.17 14.93 7.65
N ALA A 17 11.00 14.03 7.10
CA ALA A 17 10.90 13.69 5.70
C ALA A 17 9.52 13.06 5.53
N ASP A 18 8.63 13.74 4.80
CA ASP A 18 7.43 13.09 4.29
C ASP A 18 7.90 11.83 3.56
N ALA A 19 7.42 10.67 4.01
CA ALA A 19 7.77 9.41 3.38
C ALA A 19 6.84 9.20 2.19
N TYR A 20 7.44 9.12 1.02
CA TYR A 20 6.79 8.94 -0.27
C TYR A 20 7.71 8.11 -1.14
N ILE A 21 7.11 7.43 -2.11
CA ILE A 21 7.85 6.75 -3.17
C ILE A 21 8.24 7.82 -4.20
N PRO A 22 9.54 8.10 -4.40
CA PRO A 22 9.98 9.04 -5.42
C PRO A 22 9.76 8.45 -6.81
N VAL A 23 9.17 9.24 -7.69
CA VAL A 23 8.98 8.90 -9.11
C VAL A 23 9.76 9.91 -9.94
N GLY A 24 10.94 9.49 -10.42
CA GLY A 24 11.81 10.29 -11.27
C GLY A 24 11.46 10.16 -12.75
N ALA A 25 12.33 10.70 -13.62
CA ALA A 25 12.17 10.59 -15.08
C ALA A 25 12.16 9.13 -15.56
N GLU A 26 12.92 8.26 -14.89
CA GLU A 26 13.00 6.81 -15.16
C GLU A 26 11.95 5.99 -14.36
N GLY A 27 11.02 6.66 -13.66
CA GLY A 27 10.08 6.04 -12.74
C GLY A 27 10.63 5.84 -11.32
N SER A 28 10.03 4.90 -10.57
CA SER A 28 10.43 4.55 -9.19
C SER A 28 11.36 3.33 -9.12
N GLY A 29 11.68 2.72 -10.27
CA GLY A 29 12.20 1.35 -10.32
C GLY A 29 11.14 0.32 -9.91
N VAL A 30 11.57 -0.94 -9.80
CA VAL A 30 10.72 -2.05 -9.33
C VAL A 30 10.70 -2.05 -7.80
N LEU A 31 9.50 -2.03 -7.24
CA LEU A 31 9.29 -2.17 -5.80
C LEU A 31 9.02 -3.64 -5.50
N THR A 32 9.95 -4.29 -4.79
CA THR A 32 9.78 -5.68 -4.35
C THR A 32 9.21 -5.73 -2.94
N PHE A 33 8.57 -6.85 -2.60
CA PHE A 33 7.98 -7.11 -1.29
C PHE A 33 8.81 -8.12 -0.48
N ASP A 34 10.11 -8.21 -0.75
CA ASP A 34 11.05 -9.03 0.03
C ASP A 34 11.15 -8.54 1.49
N THR A 35 10.79 -7.28 1.71
CA THR A 35 10.62 -6.67 3.03
C THR A 35 9.25 -6.03 3.16
N ALA A 36 8.77 -5.91 4.41
CA ALA A 36 7.51 -5.22 4.69
C ALA A 36 7.54 -3.77 4.14
N PRO A 37 6.53 -3.34 3.37
CA PRO A 37 6.46 -1.96 2.89
C PRO A 37 6.38 -0.94 4.02
N ALA A 38 6.94 0.24 3.79
CA ALA A 38 6.85 1.33 4.75
C ALA A 38 5.38 1.76 4.93
N ALA A 39 4.89 1.70 6.17
CA ALA A 39 3.51 2.07 6.51
C ALA A 39 3.18 3.55 6.25
N THR A 40 4.19 4.38 6.08
CA THR A 40 4.06 5.79 5.71
C THR A 40 3.84 5.99 4.22
N GLU A 41 4.26 5.04 3.38
CA GLU A 41 4.12 5.09 1.92
C GLU A 41 2.91 4.28 1.44
N TRP A 42 2.59 3.21 2.16
CA TRP A 42 1.57 2.25 1.77
C TRP A 42 0.43 2.22 2.78
N ALA A 43 -0.79 2.29 2.26
CA ALA A 43 -2.00 2.11 3.03
C ALA A 43 -2.96 1.20 2.28
N THR A 44 -3.98 0.74 2.98
CA THR A 44 -5.04 -0.10 2.43
C THR A 44 -6.39 0.38 2.91
N ALA A 45 -7.44 -0.06 2.23
CA ALA A 45 -8.80 0.05 2.70
C ALA A 45 -9.69 -0.98 2.00
N THR A 46 -10.96 -0.89 2.34
CA THR A 46 -12.03 -1.65 1.71
C THR A 46 -13.09 -0.67 1.25
N LEU A 47 -13.56 -0.85 0.02
CA LEU A 47 -14.78 -0.22 -0.46
C LEU A 47 -15.98 -1.06 0.00
N LEU A 48 -16.85 -0.43 0.78
CA LEU A 48 -18.07 -1.05 1.30
C LEU A 48 -19.24 -0.78 0.37
N ARG A 49 -20.12 -1.76 0.20
CA ARG A 49 -21.41 -1.56 -0.49
C ARG A 49 -22.51 -2.35 0.20
N LEU A 50 -23.63 -1.69 0.48
CA LEU A 50 -24.77 -2.29 1.20
C LEU A 50 -25.45 -3.42 0.41
N GLN A 51 -25.39 -3.41 -0.93
CA GLN A 51 -25.90 -4.49 -1.77
C GLN A 51 -25.00 -4.73 -2.99
N THR A 52 -24.49 -5.96 -3.04
CA THR A 52 -23.75 -6.60 -4.14
C THR A 52 -22.42 -5.95 -4.53
N LYS A 53 -21.50 -6.83 -4.95
CA LYS A 53 -20.18 -6.50 -5.49
C LYS A 53 -20.29 -5.46 -6.62
N TYR A 54 -19.17 -4.87 -7.01
CA TYR A 54 -19.11 -4.17 -8.30
C TYR A 54 -19.23 -5.22 -9.41
N HIS A 55 -20.20 -5.07 -10.30
CA HIS A 55 -20.46 -6.05 -11.37
C HIS A 55 -19.77 -5.69 -12.68
N THR A 56 -19.37 -4.42 -12.81
CA THR A 56 -18.66 -3.90 -13.97
C THR A 56 -17.45 -3.09 -13.54
N GLU A 57 -16.47 -3.00 -14.42
CA GLU A 57 -15.30 -2.13 -14.22
C GLU A 57 -15.72 -0.67 -14.07
N ALA A 58 -16.70 -0.22 -14.87
CA ALA A 58 -17.22 1.15 -14.78
C ALA A 58 -17.86 1.48 -13.42
N GLU A 59 -18.54 0.51 -12.78
CA GLU A 59 -19.07 0.69 -11.42
C GLU A 59 -17.94 0.82 -10.38
N LEU A 60 -16.90 0.00 -10.51
CA LEU A 60 -15.74 0.05 -9.63
C LEU A 60 -14.99 1.38 -9.80
N ASP A 61 -14.74 1.80 -11.03
CA ASP A 61 -14.07 3.05 -11.36
C ASP A 61 -14.83 4.25 -10.82
N ALA A 62 -16.15 4.30 -11.02
CA ALA A 62 -16.99 5.38 -10.49
C ALA A 62 -16.91 5.45 -8.95
N ALA A 63 -16.87 4.30 -8.28
CA ALA A 63 -16.75 4.26 -6.82
C ALA A 63 -15.36 4.70 -6.32
N VAL A 64 -14.29 4.32 -7.02
CA VAL A 64 -12.93 4.78 -6.71
C VAL A 64 -12.83 6.29 -6.92
N GLN A 65 -13.36 6.83 -8.02
CA GLN A 65 -13.35 8.27 -8.32
C GLN A 65 -14.19 9.09 -7.33
N ALA A 66 -15.28 8.52 -6.81
CA ALA A 66 -16.09 9.16 -5.78
C ALA A 66 -15.43 9.14 -4.38
N SER A 67 -14.38 8.33 -4.20
CA SER A 67 -13.70 8.18 -2.91
C SER A 67 -12.54 9.17 -2.78
N SER A 68 -12.34 9.69 -1.56
CA SER A 68 -11.17 10.52 -1.26
C SER A 68 -9.98 9.66 -0.87
N ALA A 69 -8.77 10.02 -1.33
CA ALA A 69 -7.55 9.31 -0.97
C ALA A 69 -7.27 9.25 0.55
N THR A 70 -7.86 10.18 1.32
CA THR A 70 -7.77 10.18 2.80
C THR A 70 -8.58 9.07 3.45
N GLN A 71 -9.60 8.54 2.77
CA GLN A 71 -10.39 7.40 3.23
C GLN A 71 -9.59 6.09 3.21
N PHE A 72 -8.50 6.05 2.45
CA PHE A 72 -7.64 4.88 2.32
C PHE A 72 -6.43 5.00 3.26
N SER A 73 -6.65 4.82 4.56
CA SER A 73 -5.65 5.13 5.59
C SER A 73 -5.29 3.97 6.51
N ASN A 74 -5.88 2.78 6.32
CA ASN A 74 -5.53 1.64 7.17
C ASN A 74 -4.07 1.24 6.90
N ALA A 75 -3.31 1.01 7.97
CA ALA A 75 -1.96 0.49 7.85
C ALA A 75 -1.96 -0.89 7.19
N LEU A 76 -0.94 -1.14 6.37
CA LEU A 76 -0.72 -2.45 5.77
C LEU A 76 -0.20 -3.42 6.84
N THR A 77 -1.09 -4.22 7.42
CA THR A 77 -0.71 -5.19 8.45
C THR A 77 0.01 -6.39 7.84
N SER A 78 0.85 -7.06 8.63
CA SER A 78 1.56 -8.27 8.20
C SER A 78 0.83 -9.55 8.61
N SER A 79 0.98 -10.60 7.82
CA SER A 79 0.56 -11.98 8.11
C SER A 79 1.67 -12.94 7.67
N ALA A 80 1.79 -14.08 8.35
CA ALA A 80 2.71 -15.16 7.96
C ALA A 80 1.94 -16.44 7.56
N THR A 81 0.61 -16.35 7.41
CA THR A 81 -0.24 -17.53 7.21
C THR A 81 -0.17 -18.03 5.76
N ILE A 82 0.04 -19.34 5.61
CA ILE A 82 -0.05 -20.07 4.33
C ILE A 82 -1.03 -21.24 4.52
N PRO A 83 -2.08 -21.38 3.70
CA PRO A 83 -2.49 -20.44 2.65
C PRO A 83 -2.96 -19.09 3.23
N PRO A 84 -2.92 -17.98 2.45
CA PRO A 84 -3.38 -16.66 2.89
C PRO A 84 -4.76 -16.70 3.57
N SER A 85 -4.90 -16.17 4.78
CA SER A 85 -6.21 -16.08 5.46
C SER A 85 -7.05 -14.91 4.95
N THR A 86 -8.36 -14.93 5.20
CA THR A 86 -9.23 -13.79 4.88
C THR A 86 -8.88 -12.57 5.74
N TYR A 87 -9.14 -11.38 5.21
CA TYR A 87 -8.97 -10.13 5.93
C TYR A 87 -10.03 -9.13 5.52
N TRP A 88 -10.51 -8.36 6.49
CA TRP A 88 -11.59 -7.40 6.31
C TRP A 88 -11.10 -6.03 5.87
N PHE A 89 -9.95 -5.56 6.38
CA PHE A 89 -9.51 -4.17 6.20
C PHE A 89 -8.70 -3.92 4.91
N GLY A 90 -8.70 -4.88 3.98
CA GLY A 90 -8.06 -4.74 2.66
C GLY A 90 -6.88 -5.69 2.43
N PHE A 91 -5.79 -5.14 1.90
CA PHE A 91 -4.53 -5.84 1.65
C PHE A 91 -3.72 -6.05 2.93
N ARG A 92 -2.84 -7.06 2.89
CA ARG A 92 -1.83 -7.33 3.91
C ARG A 92 -0.51 -7.68 3.26
N TYR A 93 0.58 -7.44 3.96
CA TYR A 93 1.87 -8.00 3.59
C TYR A 93 1.99 -9.44 4.11
N ASN A 94 2.31 -10.41 3.23
CA ASN A 94 2.65 -11.77 3.65
C ASN A 94 4.16 -11.94 3.79
N SER A 95 4.65 -12.08 5.02
CA SER A 95 6.09 -12.19 5.30
C SER A 95 6.69 -13.56 4.98
N ARG A 96 5.87 -14.59 4.73
CA ARG A 96 6.35 -15.91 4.28
C ARG A 96 6.35 -16.05 2.76
N LEU A 97 5.36 -15.43 2.09
CA LEU A 97 5.24 -15.44 0.62
C LEU A 97 5.89 -14.22 -0.05
N LEU A 98 6.35 -13.23 0.72
CA LEU A 98 7.01 -12.01 0.26
C LEU A 98 6.18 -11.24 -0.78
N LEU A 99 4.88 -11.07 -0.50
CA LEU A 99 3.93 -10.43 -1.42
C LEU A 99 2.85 -9.62 -0.69
N LEU A 100 2.18 -8.75 -1.42
CA LEU A 100 0.91 -8.16 -0.99
C LEU A 100 -0.22 -9.11 -1.34
N GLN A 101 -1.08 -9.39 -0.37
CA GLN A 101 -2.23 -10.28 -0.54
C GLN A 101 -3.54 -9.57 -0.19
N SER A 102 -4.56 -9.82 -1.01
CA SER A 102 -5.95 -9.51 -0.70
C SER A 102 -6.75 -10.81 -0.69
N ARG A 103 -7.42 -11.11 0.42
CA ARG A 103 -8.43 -12.17 0.49
C ARG A 103 -9.67 -11.64 1.20
N PRO A 104 -10.67 -11.13 0.45
CA PRO A 104 -11.86 -10.55 1.05
C PRO A 104 -12.59 -11.51 1.99
N SER A 105 -12.97 -11.02 3.17
CA SER A 105 -13.89 -11.74 4.06
C SER A 105 -15.33 -11.61 3.57
N PRO A 106 -16.13 -12.69 3.52
CA PRO A 106 -17.54 -12.62 3.15
C PRO A 106 -18.42 -11.97 4.23
N ALA A 107 -17.94 -11.86 5.47
CA ALA A 107 -18.77 -11.55 6.64
C ALA A 107 -19.27 -10.10 6.74
N TYR A 108 -18.89 -9.22 5.81
CA TYR A 108 -19.04 -7.79 6.04
C TYR A 108 -19.25 -6.95 4.76
N ASN A 109 -19.65 -7.55 3.64
CA ASN A 109 -19.95 -6.82 2.39
C ASN A 109 -18.74 -6.04 1.80
N ASN A 110 -17.55 -6.67 1.83
CA ASN A 110 -16.39 -6.22 1.06
C ASN A 110 -16.74 -6.21 -0.44
N ALA A 111 -16.90 -5.03 -1.05
CA ALA A 111 -17.12 -4.93 -2.49
C ALA A 111 -15.80 -4.97 -3.27
N ALA A 112 -14.76 -4.31 -2.73
CA ALA A 112 -13.39 -4.37 -3.24
C ALA A 112 -12.37 -4.03 -2.15
N HIS A 113 -11.15 -4.53 -2.28
CA HIS A 113 -10.01 -4.06 -1.49
C HIS A 113 -9.24 -3.01 -2.30
N VAL A 114 -8.72 -1.99 -1.61
CA VAL A 114 -7.95 -0.91 -2.23
C VAL A 114 -6.57 -0.86 -1.61
N LEU A 115 -5.55 -0.79 -2.46
CA LEU A 115 -4.17 -0.52 -2.08
C LEU A 115 -3.82 0.91 -2.50
N LYS A 116 -3.26 1.70 -1.57
CA LYS A 116 -2.81 3.07 -1.83
C LYS A 116 -1.30 3.15 -1.65
N ALA A 117 -0.65 3.79 -2.62
CA ALA A 117 0.74 4.20 -2.56
C ALA A 117 0.83 5.73 -2.60
N THR A 118 1.63 6.33 -1.71
CA THR A 118 1.92 7.76 -1.72
C THR A 118 3.11 8.03 -2.62
N LEU A 119 2.87 8.63 -3.79
CA LEU A 119 3.90 8.92 -4.79
C LEU A 119 4.25 10.41 -4.79
N ARG A 120 5.53 10.74 -5.02
CA ARG A 120 5.97 12.12 -5.28
C ARG A 120 6.73 12.20 -6.59
N ASN A 121 6.30 13.10 -7.46
CA ASN A 121 7.06 13.43 -8.66
C ASN A 121 8.35 14.16 -8.29
N THR A 122 9.49 13.52 -8.56
CA THR A 122 10.84 14.05 -8.32
C THR A 122 11.61 14.24 -9.63
N SER A 123 10.94 14.19 -10.78
CA SER A 123 11.56 14.30 -12.11
C SER A 123 12.07 15.70 -12.48
N GLY A 124 11.67 16.73 -11.72
CA GLY A 124 11.98 18.14 -12.03
C GLY A 124 11.09 18.75 -13.12
N ALA A 125 10.16 17.97 -13.70
CA ALA A 125 9.17 18.43 -14.68
C ALA A 125 7.75 17.98 -14.29
N ALA A 126 6.74 18.55 -14.93
CA ALA A 126 5.35 18.13 -14.72
C ALA A 126 5.09 16.74 -15.35
N ALA A 127 4.66 15.77 -14.55
CA ALA A 127 4.17 14.49 -15.03
C ALA A 127 2.71 14.61 -15.47
N ARG A 128 2.39 14.10 -16.67
CA ARG A 128 1.03 14.13 -17.25
C ARG A 128 0.34 12.76 -17.27
N SER A 129 1.09 11.71 -17.03
CA SER A 129 0.60 10.34 -16.97
C SER A 129 1.40 9.55 -15.93
N LEU A 130 0.79 8.49 -15.43
CA LEU A 130 1.41 7.51 -14.56
C LEU A 130 1.07 6.13 -15.11
N ALA A 131 2.11 5.38 -15.51
CA ALA A 131 1.95 3.99 -15.88
C ALA A 131 2.30 3.11 -14.67
N ILE A 132 1.40 2.21 -14.30
CA ILE A 132 1.60 1.24 -13.21
C ILE A 132 1.67 -0.14 -13.84
N ARG A 133 2.71 -0.90 -13.48
CA ARG A 133 2.89 -2.32 -13.84
C ARG A 133 3.10 -3.10 -12.55
N TYR A 134 2.51 -4.27 -12.48
CA TYR A 134 2.62 -5.15 -11.32
C TYR A 134 2.53 -6.61 -11.75
N ASP A 135 3.20 -7.47 -11.00
CA ASP A 135 3.06 -8.91 -11.13
C ASP A 135 1.87 -9.37 -10.29
N GLN A 136 0.93 -10.07 -10.93
CA GLN A 136 -0.29 -10.55 -10.28
C GLN A 136 -0.30 -12.07 -10.23
N GLY A 137 -0.52 -12.62 -9.03
CA GLY A 137 -0.78 -14.04 -8.81
C GLY A 137 -2.16 -14.28 -8.18
N LEU A 138 -2.75 -15.43 -8.50
CA LEU A 138 -3.98 -15.94 -7.89
C LEU A 138 -3.68 -17.22 -7.09
N TRP A 139 -3.83 -17.18 -5.77
CA TRP A 139 -3.70 -18.41 -4.97
C TRP A 139 -4.99 -19.24 -5.05
N GLU A 140 -4.93 -20.39 -5.69
CA GLU A 140 -6.03 -21.36 -5.71
C GLU A 140 -5.78 -22.48 -4.69
N THR A 141 -6.61 -22.53 -3.64
CA THR A 141 -6.42 -23.50 -2.55
C THR A 141 -6.61 -24.95 -3.02
N GLU A 142 -7.44 -25.17 -4.04
CA GLU A 142 -7.73 -26.50 -4.59
C GLU A 142 -6.57 -27.05 -5.45
N ARG A 143 -5.77 -26.18 -6.05
CA ARG A 143 -4.59 -26.59 -6.84
C ARG A 143 -3.30 -26.59 -6.03
N GLY A 144 -3.23 -25.86 -4.92
CA GLY A 144 -2.02 -25.76 -4.11
C GLY A 144 -0.85 -25.06 -4.81
N GLU A 145 -1.12 -24.36 -5.92
CA GLU A 145 -0.12 -23.73 -6.77
C GLU A 145 -0.13 -22.19 -6.60
N LEU A 146 1.07 -21.63 -6.57
CA LEU A 146 1.33 -20.21 -6.82
C LEU A 146 1.46 -20.04 -8.34
N PRO A 147 0.60 -19.28 -9.03
CA PRO A 147 0.82 -19.00 -10.44
C PRO A 147 2.04 -18.09 -10.59
N GLY A 148 2.99 -18.52 -11.44
CA GLY A 148 4.21 -17.77 -11.75
C GLY A 148 5.48 -18.28 -11.07
N LEU A 149 5.47 -19.47 -10.46
CA LEU A 149 6.68 -20.23 -10.11
C LEU A 149 6.72 -21.56 -10.87
#